data_AF-A0A3N5N988-F1
#
_entry.id   AF-A0A3N5N988-F1
#
_cell.length_a   1.000
_cell.length_b   1.000
_cell.length_c   1.000
_cell.angle_alpha   90.00
_cell.angle_beta   90.00
_cell.angle_gamma   90.00
#
_symmetry.space_group_name_H-M   'P 1'
#
loop_
_entity.id
_entity.type
_entity.pdbx_description
1 polymer ?
#
loop_
_entity_poly.entity_id
_entity_poly.type
_entity_poly.pdbx_seq_one_letter_code
_entity_poly.pdbx_strand_id
1 'polypeptide(L)'
;MMFDLKRPCTTCPFRIGQTFFLRRGRLEEIRRAGAFQCHNTVDYDNWDTNRQGDRPQQCAGLMAVLHRDDEPNQIMQVAQRLGYFDPTQLDPRREAFASWDDVIAAHTHA
;
A
#
# COMPACT_ATOMS: atom_id res chain seq x y z
N MET A 1 -11.01 -9.08 6.83
CA MET A 1 -11.60 -7.81 6.31
C MET A 1 -10.63 -7.28 5.26
N MET A 2 -10.65 -6.00 4.85
CA MET A 2 -9.71 -5.49 3.84
C MET A 2 -8.36 -4.97 4.43
N PHE A 3 -8.04 -5.29 5.70
CA PHE A 3 -6.88 -4.78 6.44
C PHE A 3 -6.07 -5.90 7.12
N ASP A 4 -6.18 -7.12 6.59
CA ASP A 4 -5.58 -8.30 7.21
C ASP A 4 -4.07 -8.36 6.94
N LEU A 5 -3.59 -7.71 5.87
CA LEU A 5 -2.16 -7.56 5.59
C LEU A 5 -1.50 -6.55 6.54
N LYS A 6 -0.42 -6.99 7.19
CA LYS A 6 0.39 -6.16 8.10
C LYS A 6 1.80 -5.87 7.58
N ARG A 7 2.20 -6.46 6.46
CA ARG A 7 3.57 -6.34 5.92
C ARG A 7 3.54 -6.14 4.41
N PRO A 8 4.53 -5.43 3.83
CA PRO A 8 4.70 -5.39 2.39
C PRO A 8 4.82 -6.81 1.81
N CYS A 9 4.18 -7.08 0.67
CA CYS A 9 4.39 -8.34 -0.04
C CYS A 9 5.80 -8.39 -0.67
N THR A 10 6.22 -9.57 -1.15
CA THR A 10 7.56 -9.80 -1.70
C THR A 10 7.91 -8.86 -2.85
N THR A 11 6.95 -8.58 -3.73
CA THR A 11 7.10 -7.73 -4.91
C THR A 11 6.52 -6.33 -4.70
N CYS A 12 6.40 -5.88 -3.45
CA CYS A 12 5.80 -4.59 -3.13
C CYS A 12 6.69 -3.44 -3.61
N PRO A 13 6.16 -2.47 -4.38
CA PRO A 13 6.93 -1.29 -4.77
C PRO A 13 7.30 -0.43 -3.55
N PHE A 14 6.56 -0.51 -2.45
CA PHE A 14 6.81 0.25 -1.22
C PHE A 14 7.75 -0.48 -0.23
N ARG A 15 8.34 -1.62 -0.62
CA ARG A 15 9.29 -2.38 0.19
C ARG A 15 10.73 -1.96 -0.13
N ILE A 16 11.59 -1.89 0.89
CA ILE A 16 13.02 -1.67 0.72
C ILE A 16 13.64 -2.81 -0.10
N GLY A 17 14.40 -2.46 -1.14
CA GLY A 17 14.99 -3.44 -2.05
C GLY A 17 13.98 -3.99 -3.07
N GLN A 18 12.95 -3.22 -3.39
CA GLN A 18 12.00 -3.53 -4.45
C GLN A 18 12.70 -3.77 -5.79
N THR A 19 12.15 -4.71 -6.55
CA THR A 19 12.65 -5.08 -7.89
C THR A 19 11.81 -4.46 -9.01
N PHE A 20 10.76 -3.73 -8.65
CA PHE A 20 9.80 -3.13 -9.57
C PHE A 20 9.68 -1.64 -9.29
N PHE A 21 9.62 -0.85 -10.36
CA PHE A 21 9.62 0.61 -10.28
C PHE A 21 8.35 1.19 -10.91
N LEU A 22 7.93 2.30 -10.33
CA LEU A 22 6.75 3.07 -10.69
C LEU A 22 7.22 4.45 -11.13
N ARG A 23 6.67 4.93 -12.24
CA ARG A 23 6.90 6.30 -12.68
C ARG A 23 6.38 7.29 -11.64
N ARG A 24 7.03 8.45 -11.53
CA ARG A 24 6.66 9.50 -10.56
C ARG A 24 5.17 9.85 -10.57
N GLY A 25 4.58 10.07 -11.75
CA GLY A 25 3.15 10.36 -11.86
C GLY A 25 2.26 9.27 -11.24
N ARG A 26 2.65 8.00 -11.41
CA ARG A 26 1.93 6.87 -10.80
C ARG A 26 2.07 6.86 -9.27
N LEU A 27 3.24 7.21 -8.74
CA LEU A 27 3.41 7.34 -7.28
C LEU A 27 2.52 8.46 -6.73
N GLU A 28 2.46 9.60 -7.40
CA GLU A 28 1.62 10.74 -7.01
C GLU A 28 0.12 10.39 -7.05
N GLU A 29 -0.34 9.65 -8.06
CA GLU A 29 -1.69 9.10 -8.11
C GLU A 29 -1.98 8.19 -6.91
N ILE A 30 -1.05 7.28 -6.58
CA ILE A 30 -1.24 6.32 -5.49
C ILE A 30 -1.27 7.03 -4.13
N ARG A 31 -0.40 8.01 -3.88
CA ARG A 31 -0.41 8.79 -2.62
C ARG A 31 -1.74 9.48 -2.39
N ARG A 32 -2.34 10.01 -3.45
CA ARG A 32 -3.61 10.77 -3.39
C ARG A 32 -4.85 9.88 -3.38
N ALA A 33 -4.70 8.57 -3.60
CA ALA A 33 -5.83 7.66 -3.65
C ALA A 33 -6.47 7.48 -2.28
N GLY A 34 -7.81 7.59 -2.20
CA GLY A 34 -8.55 7.38 -0.95
C GLY A 34 -8.47 5.94 -0.41
N ALA A 35 -8.15 4.98 -1.28
CA ALA A 35 -7.87 3.58 -0.98
C ALA A 35 -6.94 3.01 -2.05
N PHE A 36 -6.13 1.99 -1.71
CA PHE A 36 -5.26 1.34 -2.69
C PHE A 36 -5.07 -0.13 -2.36
N GLN A 37 -5.46 -1.00 -3.29
CA GLN A 37 -5.43 -2.44 -3.11
C GLN A 37 -4.02 -3.00 -3.33
N CYS A 38 -3.69 -4.05 -2.59
CA CYS A 38 -2.47 -4.82 -2.78
C CYS A 38 -2.56 -5.57 -4.11
N HIS A 39 -1.59 -5.36 -5.00
CA HIS A 39 -1.56 -5.97 -6.32
C HIS A 39 -1.48 -7.51 -6.29
N ASN A 40 -0.97 -8.10 -5.21
CA ASN A 40 -0.95 -9.56 -5.02
C ASN A 40 -2.28 -10.14 -4.51
N THR A 41 -3.29 -9.30 -4.28
CA THR A 41 -4.62 -9.74 -3.77
C THR A 41 -5.76 -9.40 -4.71
N VAL A 42 -5.43 -8.77 -5.84
CA VAL A 42 -6.37 -8.47 -6.92
C VAL A 42 -6.15 -9.51 -8.01
N ASP A 43 -7.24 -10.09 -8.50
CA ASP A 43 -7.23 -10.96 -9.68
C ASP A 43 -7.40 -10.09 -10.93
N TYR A 44 -6.45 -10.17 -11.86
CA TYR A 44 -6.46 -9.41 -13.11
C TYR A 44 -6.81 -10.28 -14.33
N ASP A 45 -6.93 -11.60 -14.17
CA ASP A 45 -7.13 -12.54 -15.28
C ASP A 45 -8.60 -12.65 -15.71
N ASN A 46 -9.52 -12.09 -14.93
CA ASN A 46 -10.95 -12.12 -15.18
C ASN A 46 -11.53 -10.72 -15.43
N TRP A 47 -11.19 -10.15 -16.60
CA TRP A 47 -11.64 -8.81 -17.03
C TRP A 47 -13.14 -8.69 -17.33
N ASP A 48 -13.85 -9.81 -17.45
CA ASP A 48 -15.28 -9.89 -17.81
C ASP A 48 -16.20 -9.81 -16.58
N THR A 49 -15.66 -9.93 -15.37
CA THR A 49 -16.42 -9.71 -14.15
C THR A 49 -15.69 -8.70 -13.28
N ASN A 50 -16.43 -7.75 -12.72
CA ASN A 50 -15.98 -6.68 -11.83
C ASN A 50 -15.39 -7.18 -10.47
N ARG A 51 -14.78 -8.37 -10.45
CA ARG A 51 -14.30 -9.06 -9.26
C ARG A 51 -12.87 -8.62 -8.99
N GLN A 52 -12.75 -7.74 -8.02
CA GLN A 52 -11.50 -7.35 -7.38
C GLN A 52 -10.86 -8.56 -6.65
N GLY A 53 -10.56 -9.68 -7.31
CA GLY A 53 -10.24 -10.95 -6.63
C GLY A 53 -11.32 -11.42 -5.63
N ASP A 54 -11.11 -12.56 -4.98
CA ASP A 54 -12.09 -13.09 -4.02
C ASP A 54 -12.13 -12.25 -2.72
N ARG A 55 -11.03 -11.60 -2.33
CA ARG A 55 -10.89 -10.81 -1.07
C ARG A 55 -9.75 -9.77 -1.16
N PRO A 56 -9.92 -8.68 -1.92
CA PRO A 56 -8.85 -7.69 -2.11
C PRO A 56 -8.50 -7.02 -0.78
N GLN A 57 -7.20 -6.84 -0.55
CA GLN A 57 -6.67 -6.24 0.68
C GLN A 57 -6.12 -4.86 0.39
N GLN A 58 -6.16 -3.96 1.37
CA GLN A 58 -5.42 -2.70 1.29
C GLN A 58 -3.91 -2.97 1.32
N CYS A 59 -3.14 -2.17 0.56
CA CYS A 59 -1.71 -2.34 0.43
C CYS A 59 -0.97 -1.99 1.73
N ALA A 60 -0.53 -3.00 2.48
CA ALA A 60 0.17 -2.80 3.74
C ALA A 60 1.48 -2.01 3.61
N GLY A 61 2.20 -2.16 2.48
CA GLY A 61 3.43 -1.39 2.23
C GLY A 61 3.14 0.10 2.07
N LEU A 62 2.13 0.46 1.28
CA LEU A 62 1.71 1.86 1.13
C LEU A 62 1.21 2.42 2.47
N MET A 63 0.31 1.70 3.14
CA MET A 63 -0.25 2.16 4.41
C MET A 63 0.84 2.41 5.46
N ALA A 64 1.90 1.59 5.48
CA ALA A 64 3.02 1.76 6.40
C ALA A 64 3.78 3.07 6.14
N VAL A 65 4.06 3.39 4.86
CA VAL A 65 4.70 4.66 4.48
C VAL A 65 3.80 5.84 4.86
N LEU A 66 2.53 5.81 4.44
CA LEU A 66 1.57 6.89 4.73
C LEU A 66 1.37 7.12 6.23
N HIS A 67 1.36 6.05 7.03
CA HIS A 67 1.27 6.17 8.48
C HIS A 67 2.50 6.85 9.10
N ARG A 68 3.70 6.55 8.61
CA ARG A 68 4.96 7.16 9.10
C ARG A 68 5.06 8.64 8.77
N ASP A 69 4.52 9.03 7.62
CA ASP A 69 4.46 10.42 7.18
C ASP A 69 3.29 11.20 7.80
N ASP A 70 2.50 10.59 8.69
CA ASP A 70 1.28 11.18 9.27
C ASP A 70 0.24 11.62 8.22
N GLU A 71 0.23 10.93 7.06
CA GLU A 71 -0.68 11.18 5.95
C GLU A 71 -1.55 9.94 5.61
N PRO A 72 -2.30 9.37 6.57
CA PRO A 72 -3.16 8.22 6.29
C PRO A 72 -4.25 8.59 5.27
N ASN A 73 -4.47 7.72 4.28
CA ASN A 73 -5.54 7.93 3.31
C ASN A 73 -6.93 7.75 3.93
N GLN A 74 -7.97 8.10 3.15
CA GLN A 74 -9.35 8.14 3.65
C GLN A 74 -9.80 6.80 4.25
N ILE A 75 -9.50 5.66 3.60
CA ILE A 75 -9.95 4.36 4.09
C ILE A 75 -9.23 3.96 5.38
N MET A 76 -7.95 4.31 5.56
CA MET A 76 -7.23 4.10 6.83
C MET A 76 -7.91 4.88 7.96
N GLN A 77 -8.19 6.17 7.74
CA GLN A 77 -8.82 7.02 8.75
C GLN A 77 -10.20 6.51 9.17
N VAL A 78 -11.04 6.12 8.20
CA VAL A 78 -12.38 5.58 8.48
C VAL A 78 -12.27 4.25 9.23
N ALA A 79 -11.43 3.33 8.78
CA ALA A 79 -11.27 2.03 9.41
C ALA A 79 -10.71 2.13 10.84
N GLN A 80 -9.80 3.07 11.09
CA GLN A 80 -9.29 3.35 12.43
C GLN A 80 -10.38 3.87 13.36
N ARG A 81 -11.19 4.85 12.92
CA ARG A 81 -12.31 5.39 13.71
C ARG A 81 -13.37 4.35 14.06
N LEU A 82 -13.58 3.37 13.17
CA LEU A 82 -14.52 2.26 13.38
C LEU A 82 -13.92 1.08 14.18
N GLY A 83 -12.63 1.15 14.55
CA GLY A 83 -11.96 0.08 15.28
C GLY A 83 -11.59 -1.15 14.44
N TYR A 84 -11.64 -1.06 13.11
CA TYR A 84 -11.32 -2.17 12.19
C TYR A 84 -9.83 -2.21 11.78
N PHE A 85 -9.08 -1.16 12.07
CA PHE A 85 -7.69 -1.03 11.66
C PHE A 85 -6.88 -0.34 12.76
N ASP A 86 -5.80 -1.01 13.19
CA ASP A 86 -4.79 -0.46 14.09
C ASP A 86 -3.50 -0.22 13.28
N PRO A 87 -3.13 1.06 13.02
CA PRO A 87 -1.94 1.38 12.25
C PRO A 87 -0.63 1.02 12.96
N THR A 88 -0.63 0.86 14.29
CA THR A 88 0.57 0.48 15.04
C THR A 88 1.03 -0.95 14.75
N GLN A 89 0.15 -1.77 14.17
CA GLN A 89 0.45 -3.13 13.74
C GLN A 89 1.09 -3.20 12.35
N LEU A 90 1.19 -2.07 11.64
CA LEU A 90 1.77 -2.06 10.30
C LEU A 90 3.28 -2.17 10.33
N ASP A 91 3.77 -3.00 9.42
CA ASP A 91 5.17 -3.21 9.10
C ASP A 91 6.07 -3.43 10.34
N PRO A 92 5.78 -4.45 11.16
CA PRO A 92 6.52 -4.72 12.40
C PRO A 92 7.99 -5.04 12.18
N ARG A 93 8.40 -5.34 10.94
CA ARG A 93 9.78 -5.65 10.57
C ARG A 93 10.50 -4.50 9.87
N ARG A 94 9.84 -3.33 9.71
CA ARG A 94 10.39 -2.16 9.03
C ARG A 94 10.90 -2.48 7.61
N GLU A 95 10.10 -3.24 6.87
CA GLU A 95 10.40 -3.63 5.49
C GLU A 95 9.94 -2.59 4.47
N ALA A 96 8.98 -1.73 4.81
CA ALA A 96 8.56 -0.60 3.98
C ALA A 96 9.53 0.57 4.11
N PHE A 97 9.54 1.46 3.11
CA PHE A 97 10.27 2.72 3.18
C PHE A 97 9.91 3.56 4.41
N ALA A 98 10.88 4.31 4.94
CA ALA A 98 10.68 5.09 6.16
C ALA A 98 9.86 6.36 5.92
N SER A 99 9.96 6.94 4.72
CA SER A 99 9.23 8.13 4.30
C SER A 99 8.80 8.07 2.82
N TRP A 100 7.89 8.94 2.40
CA TRP A 100 7.56 9.11 0.99
C TRP A 100 8.73 9.66 0.17
N ASP A 101 9.60 10.48 0.77
CA ASP A 101 10.81 10.95 0.08
C ASP A 101 11.75 9.78 -0.27
N ASP A 102 11.88 8.79 0.62
CA ASP A 102 12.61 7.56 0.34
C ASP A 102 11.96 6.76 -0.81
N VAL A 103 10.61 6.73 -0.86
CA VAL A 103 9.88 6.11 -1.97
C VAL A 103 10.25 6.81 -3.28
N ILE A 104 10.16 8.14 -3.34
CA ILE A 104 10.48 8.90 -4.55
C ILE A 104 11.94 8.68 -4.97
N ALA A 105 12.88 8.76 -4.03
CA ALA A 105 14.30 8.54 -4.31
C ALA A 105 14.53 7.14 -4.89
N ALA A 106 13.98 6.11 -4.26
CA ALA A 106 14.17 4.72 -4.68
C ALA A 106 13.52 4.39 -6.04
N HIS A 107 12.55 5.19 -6.50
CA HIS A 107 11.86 4.99 -7.78
C HIS A 107 12.36 5.90 -8.91
N THR A 108 13.20 6.88 -8.60
CA THR A 108 13.75 7.81 -9.61
C THR A 108 15.05 7.28 -10.25
N HIS A 109 15.68 6.27 -9.66
CA HIS A 109 16.93 5.66 -10.13
C HIS A 109 16.74 4.43 -11.04
N ALA A 110 15.57 4.28 -11.67
CA ALA A 110 15.19 3.14 -12.51
C ALA A 110 14.89 3.51 -13.96
#